data_AF-F6X7G6-F1
#
_entry.id   AF-F6X7G6-F1
#
_cell.length_a   1.000
_cell.length_b   1.000
_cell.length_c   1.000
_cell.angle_alpha   90.00
_cell.angle_beta   90.00
_cell.angle_gamma   90.00
#
_symmetry.space_group_name_H-M   'P 1'
#
loop_
_entity.id
_entity.type
_entity.pdbx_description
1 polymer ?
#
loop_
_entity_poly.entity_id
_entity_poly.type
_entity_poly.pdbx_seq_one_letter_code
_entity_poly.pdbx_strand_id
1 'polypeptide(L)'
;MFVEHGDSFMFGEQVVDCRATPGHTAGCMTYVLPEHAIAFTGDALLIRACGRTDFQQGNSETLYDSVHNQIFTLPDHFQLYPGHDYMGFSVTTVAEEKILNPRLTLSKEKFVKFMKDLNLAYPKLIDVSVPANLKCGEISRQALLGSEQILNK
;
A
#
# COMPACT_ATOMS: atom_id res chain seq x y z
N MET A 1 -10.38 4.11 -17.63
CA MET A 1 -9.14 3.37 -17.96
C MET A 1 -8.78 2.58 -16.73
N PHE A 2 -8.56 1.28 -16.86
CA PHE A 2 -8.01 0.43 -15.80
C PHE A 2 -6.53 0.19 -16.09
N VAL A 3 -5.79 -0.20 -15.06
CA VAL A 3 -4.35 -0.48 -15.13
C VAL A 3 -4.12 -1.85 -14.51
N GLU A 4 -3.30 -2.67 -15.16
CA GLU A 4 -2.99 -4.04 -14.77
C GLU A 4 -1.48 -4.22 -14.51
N HIS A 5 -1.11 -5.40 -14.01
CA HIS A 5 0.30 -5.75 -13.85
C HIS A 5 1.00 -5.81 -15.21
N GLY A 6 2.17 -5.17 -15.32
CA GLY A 6 2.96 -5.17 -16.55
C GLY A 6 2.55 -4.09 -17.56
N ASP A 7 1.49 -3.33 -17.28
CA ASP A 7 1.19 -2.11 -18.02
C ASP A 7 2.30 -1.08 -17.80
N SER A 8 2.49 -0.21 -18.80
CA SER A 8 3.26 1.03 -18.66
C SER A 8 2.47 2.18 -19.28
N PHE A 9 2.53 3.35 -18.67
CA PHE A 9 1.92 4.57 -19.22
C PHE A 9 2.88 5.75 -19.12
N MET A 10 2.64 6.78 -19.94
CA MET A 10 3.46 7.98 -19.96
C MET A 10 2.77 9.16 -19.26
N PHE A 11 3.55 9.95 -18.54
CA PHE A 11 3.18 11.28 -18.07
C PHE A 11 4.22 12.28 -18.55
N GLY A 12 3.87 13.08 -19.56
CA GLY A 12 4.87 13.85 -20.31
C GLY A 12 5.87 12.90 -20.97
N GLU A 13 7.15 13.09 -20.69
CA GLU A 13 8.24 12.24 -21.18
C GLU A 13 8.56 11.06 -20.24
N GLN A 14 7.89 10.97 -19.09
CA GLN A 14 8.20 10.01 -18.04
C GLN A 14 7.43 8.70 -18.24
N VAL A 15 8.12 7.57 -18.19
CA VAL A 15 7.50 6.23 -18.19
C VAL A 15 7.22 5.79 -16.76
N VAL A 16 6.00 5.30 -16.53
CA VAL A 16 5.57 4.69 -15.27
C VAL A 16 5.22 3.23 -15.51
N ASP A 17 5.94 2.32 -14.86
CA ASP A 17 5.67 0.89 -14.88
C ASP A 17 4.72 0.50 -13.74
N CYS A 18 3.75 -0.36 -14.05
CA CYS A 18 2.71 -0.78 -13.14
C CYS A 18 2.99 -2.19 -12.61
N ARG A 19 3.27 -2.32 -11.31
CA ARG A 19 3.45 -3.61 -10.66
C ARG A 19 2.31 -3.88 -9.71
N ALA A 20 1.50 -4.90 -9.98
CA ALA A 20 0.53 -5.37 -9.00
C ALA A 20 1.23 -5.81 -7.71
N THR A 21 0.84 -5.22 -6.59
CA THR A 21 1.34 -5.54 -5.25
C THR A 21 0.17 -5.72 -4.27
N PRO A 22 -0.76 -6.67 -4.56
CA PRO A 22 -1.91 -6.93 -3.69
C PRO A 22 -1.47 -7.43 -2.32
N GLY A 23 -2.34 -7.24 -1.33
CA GLY A 23 -2.13 -7.77 0.01
C GLY A 23 -2.66 -6.85 1.10
N HIS A 24 -2.38 -5.54 1.03
CA HIS A 24 -3.09 -4.57 1.86
C HIS A 24 -4.57 -4.50 1.43
N THR A 25 -4.78 -4.39 0.11
CA THR A 25 -6.06 -4.67 -0.55
C THR A 25 -5.83 -5.58 -1.75
N ALA A 26 -6.90 -6.14 -2.32
CA ALA A 26 -6.80 -6.92 -3.56
C ALA A 26 -6.38 -6.08 -4.79
N GLY A 27 -6.52 -4.75 -4.75
CA GLY A 27 -6.27 -3.84 -5.88
C GLY A 27 -5.00 -2.99 -5.75
N CYS A 28 -4.13 -3.26 -4.78
CA CYS A 28 -2.92 -2.47 -4.57
C CYS A 28 -1.94 -2.60 -5.74
N MET A 29 -1.39 -1.46 -6.16
CA MET A 29 -0.36 -1.34 -7.19
C MET A 29 0.84 -0.58 -6.64
N THR A 30 2.02 -0.88 -7.16
CA THR A 30 3.25 -0.09 -7.03
C THR A 30 3.57 0.51 -8.40
N TYR A 31 3.82 1.82 -8.42
CA TYR A 31 4.18 2.55 -9.64
C TYR A 31 5.67 2.87 -9.63
N VAL A 32 6.40 2.40 -10.63
CA VAL A 32 7.86 2.53 -10.70
C VAL A 32 8.22 3.52 -11.81
N LEU A 33 9.12 4.46 -11.51
CA LEU A 33 9.71 5.38 -12.47
C LEU A 33 11.19 5.01 -12.62
N PRO A 34 11.54 4.14 -13.58
CA PRO A 34 12.88 3.57 -13.67
C PRO A 34 13.97 4.63 -13.88
N GLU A 35 13.70 5.65 -14.70
CA GLU A 35 14.66 6.71 -15.01
C GLU A 35 15.04 7.57 -13.79
N HIS A 36 14.16 7.64 -12.80
CA HIS A 36 14.39 8.39 -11.56
C HIS A 36 14.81 7.52 -10.39
N ALA A 37 14.86 6.19 -10.58
CA ALA A 37 15.05 5.23 -9.50
C ALA A 37 14.05 5.41 -8.34
N ILE A 38 12.77 5.61 -8.66
CA ILE A 38 11.69 5.85 -7.68
C ILE A 38 10.60 4.78 -7.82
N ALA A 39 10.03 4.35 -6.70
CA ALA A 39 8.79 3.59 -6.67
C ALA A 39 7.81 4.16 -5.63
N PHE A 40 6.55 4.33 -6.03
CA PHE A 40 5.45 4.66 -5.15
C PHE A 40 4.75 3.37 -4.73
N THR A 41 4.88 3.00 -3.45
CA THR A 41 4.52 1.65 -2.95
C THR A 41 3.13 1.54 -2.37
N GLY A 42 2.39 2.66 -2.31
CA GLY A 42 1.11 2.74 -1.62
C GLY A 42 1.24 2.20 -0.19
N ASP A 43 0.26 1.42 0.24
CA ASP A 43 0.30 0.76 1.55
C ASP A 43 0.83 -0.68 1.50
N ALA A 44 1.36 -1.14 0.36
CA ALA A 44 1.98 -2.45 0.28
C ALA A 44 3.29 -2.51 1.10
N LEU A 45 4.11 -1.46 0.97
CA LEU A 45 5.29 -1.25 1.79
C LEU A 45 5.26 0.18 2.37
N LEU A 46 5.49 0.28 3.67
CA LEU A 46 5.65 1.53 4.41
C LEU A 46 7.08 1.61 4.98
N ILE A 47 7.52 2.79 5.39
CA ILE A 47 8.85 2.97 5.99
C ILE A 47 8.91 2.19 7.31
N ARG A 48 9.78 1.17 7.37
CA ARG A 48 9.92 0.21 8.48
C ARG A 48 8.60 -0.48 8.88
N ALA A 49 7.66 -0.61 7.96
CA ALA A 49 6.35 -1.21 8.21
C ALA A 49 5.70 -1.73 6.91
N CYS A 50 4.41 -2.07 6.99
CA CYS A 50 3.54 -2.35 5.86
C CYS A 50 2.09 -2.04 6.26
N GLY A 51 1.20 -1.91 5.28
CA GLY A 51 -0.23 -1.77 5.53
C GLY A 51 -0.83 -2.97 6.27
N ARG A 52 -1.97 -2.77 6.92
CA ARG A 52 -2.78 -3.84 7.53
C ARG A 52 -3.38 -4.74 6.46
N THR A 53 -3.78 -5.96 6.80
CA THR A 53 -4.21 -6.99 5.83
C THR A 53 -5.53 -7.65 6.19
N ASP A 54 -6.26 -7.10 7.15
CA ASP A 54 -7.48 -7.66 7.75
C ASP A 54 -8.78 -7.02 7.23
N PHE A 55 -8.69 -6.10 6.27
CA PHE A 55 -9.82 -5.43 5.60
C PHE A 55 -9.63 -5.43 4.08
N GLN A 56 -10.66 -5.02 3.31
CA GLN A 56 -10.57 -4.77 1.86
C GLN A 56 -9.96 -5.94 1.05
N GLN A 57 -10.37 -7.16 1.40
CA GLN A 57 -9.86 -8.40 0.82
C GLN A 57 -8.32 -8.53 0.94
N GLY A 58 -7.74 -7.93 1.98
CA GLY A 58 -6.34 -8.04 2.31
C GLY A 58 -5.94 -9.46 2.70
N ASN A 59 -4.66 -9.77 2.50
CA ASN A 59 -4.06 -11.06 2.80
C ASN A 59 -2.56 -10.90 3.07
N SER A 60 -2.10 -11.34 4.25
CA SER A 60 -0.69 -11.23 4.66
C SER A 60 0.25 -12.10 3.82
N GLU A 61 -0.17 -13.30 3.42
CA GLU A 61 0.68 -14.14 2.56
C GLU A 61 0.89 -13.49 1.20
N THR A 62 -0.19 -12.98 0.61
CA THR A 62 -0.14 -12.23 -0.65
C THR A 62 0.69 -10.96 -0.53
N LEU A 63 0.53 -10.20 0.57
CA LEU A 63 1.32 -8.99 0.80
C LEU A 63 2.82 -9.30 0.85
N TYR A 64 3.21 -10.33 1.59
CA TYR A 64 4.60 -10.75 1.70
C TYR A 64 5.17 -11.10 0.33
N ASP A 65 4.47 -11.94 -0.44
CA ASP A 65 4.91 -12.34 -1.78
C ASP A 65 4.99 -11.13 -2.73
N SER A 66 4.01 -10.23 -2.68
CA SER A 66 4.00 -9.01 -3.49
C SER A 66 5.24 -8.15 -3.23
N VAL A 67 5.54 -7.85 -1.97
CA VAL A 67 6.70 -7.03 -1.62
C VAL A 67 8.00 -7.70 -2.06
N HIS A 68 8.16 -9.00 -1.76
CA HIS A 68 9.40 -9.73 -2.06
C HIS A 68 9.63 -9.90 -3.56
N ASN A 69 8.57 -10.14 -4.34
CA ASN A 69 8.70 -10.39 -5.78
C ASN A 69 8.69 -9.11 -6.63
N GLN A 70 8.07 -8.03 -6.17
CA GLN A 70 7.84 -6.82 -6.99
C GLN A 70 8.59 -5.58 -6.52
N ILE A 71 8.84 -5.44 -5.22
CA ILE A 71 9.50 -4.26 -4.66
C ILE A 71 10.95 -4.58 -4.32
N PHE A 72 11.21 -5.69 -3.62
CA PHE A 72 12.58 -6.10 -3.27
C PHE A 72 13.40 -6.62 -4.45
N THR A 73 12.79 -6.84 -5.61
CA THR A 73 13.50 -7.12 -6.87
C THR A 73 13.98 -5.86 -7.59
N LEU A 74 13.58 -4.67 -7.14
CA LEU A 74 14.14 -3.40 -7.63
C LEU A 74 15.61 -3.25 -7.20
N PRO A 75 16.41 -2.43 -7.91
CA PRO A 75 17.76 -2.09 -7.47
C PRO A 75 17.76 -1.44 -6.09
N ASP A 76 18.76 -1.78 -5.29
CA ASP A 76 18.85 -1.40 -3.86
C ASP A 76 18.80 0.11 -3.61
N HIS A 77 19.26 0.92 -4.56
CA HIS A 77 19.26 2.39 -4.48
C HIS A 77 17.90 3.03 -4.80
N PHE A 78 16.90 2.27 -5.26
CA PHE A 78 15.60 2.83 -5.57
C PHE A 78 14.96 3.41 -4.31
N GLN A 79 14.49 4.65 -4.42
CA GLN A 79 13.74 5.34 -3.38
C GLN A 79 12.30 4.83 -3.36
N LEU A 80 11.79 4.56 -2.17
CA LEU A 80 10.45 4.08 -1.92
C LEU A 80 9.64 5.17 -1.22
N TYR A 81 8.56 5.60 -1.87
CA TYR A 81 7.61 6.60 -1.36
C TYR A 81 6.29 5.91 -1.01
N PRO A 82 5.95 5.79 0.29
CA PRO A 82 4.75 5.08 0.72
C PRO A 82 3.48 5.93 0.57
N GLY A 83 2.32 5.28 0.69
CA GLY A 83 1.03 5.96 0.76
C GLY A 83 0.82 6.72 2.08
N HIS A 84 1.47 6.25 3.15
CA HIS A 84 1.39 6.85 4.48
C HIS A 84 2.73 6.75 5.22
N ASP A 85 2.91 7.64 6.18
CA ASP A 85 3.90 7.53 7.25
C ASP A 85 3.29 8.08 8.55
N TYR A 86 3.63 7.47 9.68
CA TYR A 86 3.08 7.83 10.98
C TYR A 86 4.17 8.30 11.98
N MET A 87 5.41 8.46 11.52
CA MET A 87 6.60 8.76 12.32
C MET A 87 7.36 10.01 11.85
N GLY A 88 6.89 10.68 10.80
CA GLY A 88 7.49 11.90 10.23
C GLY A 88 8.53 11.64 9.14
N PHE A 89 8.61 10.43 8.59
CA PHE A 89 9.52 10.09 7.49
C PHE A 89 8.84 10.31 6.12
N SER A 90 9.63 10.67 5.11
CA SER A 90 9.14 10.94 3.76
C SER A 90 9.58 9.90 2.72
N VAL A 91 10.73 9.26 2.91
CA VAL A 91 11.34 8.36 1.94
C VAL A 91 12.21 7.32 2.62
N THR A 92 12.32 6.14 2.01
CA THR A 92 13.34 5.13 2.30
C THR A 92 13.87 4.53 1.01
N THR A 93 14.66 3.46 1.08
CA THR A 93 15.21 2.75 -0.07
C THR A 93 14.93 1.26 0.01
N VAL A 94 15.01 0.59 -1.14
CA VAL A 94 14.93 -0.88 -1.20
C VAL A 94 15.98 -1.52 -0.30
N ALA A 95 17.22 -1.01 -0.30
CA ALA A 95 18.31 -1.51 0.55
C ALA A 95 17.94 -1.47 2.03
N GLU A 96 17.46 -0.31 2.50
CA GLU A 96 17.11 -0.12 3.90
C GLU A 96 15.98 -1.06 4.32
N GLU A 97 14.93 -1.21 3.52
CA GLU A 97 13.76 -2.02 3.89
C GLU A 97 14.06 -3.53 3.86
N LYS A 98 14.95 -4.00 2.98
CA LYS A 98 15.44 -5.39 2.99
C LYS A 98 16.19 -5.76 4.27
N ILE A 99 16.76 -4.77 4.97
CA ILE A 99 17.61 -4.98 6.14
C ILE A 99 16.88 -4.61 7.43
N LEU A 100 16.12 -3.52 7.41
CA LEU A 100 15.63 -2.83 8.59
C LEU A 100 14.12 -2.95 8.78
N ASN A 101 13.35 -3.46 7.81
CA ASN A 101 11.91 -3.61 8.00
C ASN A 101 11.62 -4.70 9.05
N PRO A 102 11.07 -4.38 10.23
CA PRO A 102 10.89 -5.33 11.32
C PRO A 102 9.84 -6.41 11.02
N ARG A 103 9.05 -6.25 9.96
CA ARG A 103 8.00 -7.19 9.56
C ARG A 103 8.41 -8.00 8.33
N LEU A 104 8.82 -7.31 7.27
CA LEU A 104 9.08 -7.89 5.95
C LEU A 104 10.44 -8.61 5.85
N THR A 105 11.30 -8.49 6.85
CA THR A 105 12.54 -9.28 6.99
C THR A 105 12.34 -10.58 7.78
N LEU A 106 11.17 -10.79 8.39
CA LEU A 106 10.82 -12.06 9.01
C LEU A 106 10.61 -13.15 7.96
N SER A 107 10.64 -14.42 8.35
CA SER A 107 10.11 -15.48 7.48
C SER A 107 8.62 -15.24 7.21
N LYS A 108 8.13 -15.72 6.05
CA LYS A 108 6.72 -15.58 5.68
C LYS A 108 5.77 -16.07 6.77
N GLU A 109 6.03 -17.21 7.41
CA GLU A 109 5.14 -17.70 8.48
C GLU A 109 5.12 -16.75 9.69
N LYS A 110 6.29 -16.23 10.08
CA LYS A 110 6.41 -15.27 11.20
C LYS A 110 5.71 -13.95 10.86
N PHE A 111 5.85 -13.47 9.63
CA PHE A 111 5.13 -12.29 9.14
C PHE A 111 3.61 -12.47 9.21
N VAL A 112 3.10 -13.58 8.66
CA VAL A 112 1.66 -13.87 8.65
C VAL A 112 1.09 -13.94 10.06
N LYS A 113 1.79 -14.63 10.97
CA LYS A 113 1.42 -14.68 12.38
C LYS A 113 1.44 -13.29 13.02
N PHE A 114 2.53 -12.54 12.82
CA PHE A 114 2.66 -11.17 13.35
C PHE A 114 1.50 -10.28 12.92
N MET A 115 1.15 -10.29 11.62
CA MET A 115 0.08 -9.46 11.08
C MET A 115 -1.30 -9.83 11.64
N LYS A 116 -1.55 -11.13 11.88
CA LYS A 116 -2.79 -11.62 12.49
C LYS A 116 -2.95 -11.16 13.95
N ASP A 117 -1.84 -11.01 14.65
CA ASP A 117 -1.83 -10.71 16.09
C ASP A 117 -1.83 -9.19 16.40
N LEU A 118 -1.85 -8.30 15.38
CA LEU A 118 -1.77 -6.84 15.57
C LEU A 118 -2.98 -6.23 16.32
N ASN A 119 -4.15 -6.89 16.30
CA ASN A 119 -5.39 -6.48 16.98
C ASN A 119 -5.69 -4.96 16.89
N LEU A 120 -5.59 -4.41 15.68
CA LEU A 120 -5.76 -2.97 15.45
C LEU A 120 -7.23 -2.57 15.56
N ALA A 121 -7.48 -1.36 16.06
CA ALA A 121 -8.80 -0.78 16.08
C ALA A 121 -9.43 -0.74 14.66
N TYR A 122 -10.77 -0.79 14.63
CA TYR A 122 -11.54 -0.60 13.40
C TYR A 122 -11.17 0.73 12.73
N PRO A 123 -10.85 0.77 11.43
CA PRO A 123 -10.45 2.03 10.79
C PRO A 123 -11.60 3.04 10.77
N LYS A 124 -11.38 4.21 11.39
CA LYS A 124 -12.41 5.20 11.71
C LYS A 124 -13.29 5.65 10.53
N LEU A 125 -12.75 5.66 9.32
CA LEU A 125 -13.41 6.20 8.13
C LEU A 125 -13.74 5.16 7.06
N ILE A 126 -13.48 3.87 7.28
CA ILE A 126 -13.58 2.86 6.21
C ILE A 126 -15.00 2.75 5.63
N ASP A 127 -16.03 2.89 6.46
CA ASP A 127 -17.44 2.86 6.04
C ASP A 127 -17.87 4.07 5.19
N VAL A 128 -17.08 5.15 5.22
CA VAL A 128 -17.32 6.36 4.43
C VAL A 128 -16.41 6.39 3.20
N SER A 129 -15.11 6.14 3.41
CA SER A 129 -14.08 6.27 2.37
C SER A 129 -14.16 5.16 1.33
N VAL A 130 -14.40 3.90 1.71
CA VAL A 130 -14.45 2.79 0.74
C VAL A 130 -15.60 2.96 -0.26
N PRO A 131 -16.86 3.21 0.16
CA PRO A 131 -17.95 3.43 -0.80
C PRO A 131 -17.74 4.63 -1.72
N ALA A 132 -17.16 5.71 -1.23
CA ALA A 132 -16.84 6.89 -2.04
C ALA A 132 -15.72 6.59 -3.05
N ASN A 133 -14.64 5.96 -2.61
CA ASN A 133 -13.48 5.64 -3.45
C ASN A 133 -13.84 4.63 -4.56
N LEU A 134 -14.74 3.67 -4.31
CA LEU A 134 -15.27 2.75 -5.32
C LEU A 134 -16.07 3.47 -6.42
N LYS A 135 -16.50 4.70 -6.18
CA LYS A 135 -17.19 5.57 -7.14
C LYS A 135 -16.32 6.78 -7.53
N CYS A 136 -15.00 6.62 -7.52
CA CYS A 136 -14.05 7.66 -7.90
C CYS A 136 -14.23 8.99 -7.11
N GLY A 137 -14.56 8.90 -5.82
CA GLY A 137 -14.72 10.05 -4.93
C GLY A 137 -16.13 10.61 -4.87
N GLU A 138 -17.10 10.03 -5.59
CA GLU A 138 -18.50 10.45 -5.49
C GLU A 138 -19.12 10.03 -4.14
N ILE A 139 -19.38 11.02 -3.29
CA ILE A 139 -20.05 10.79 -2.01
C ILE A 139 -21.57 10.79 -2.25
N SER A 140 -22.21 9.66 -2.00
CA SER A 140 -23.67 9.59 -2.02
C SER A 140 -24.28 10.48 -0.93
N ARG A 141 -25.44 11.10 -1.22
CA ARG A 141 -26.18 11.92 -0.25
C ARG A 141 -26.49 11.18 1.06
N GLN A 142 -26.66 9.87 0.99
CA GLN A 142 -26.88 8.99 2.16
C GLN A 142 -25.63 8.88 3.05
N ALA A 143 -24.43 8.83 2.46
CA ALA A 143 -23.16 8.74 3.18
C ALA A 143 -22.78 10.06 3.88
N LEU A 144 -23.13 11.20 3.29
CA LEU A 144 -22.96 12.52 3.93
C LEU A 144 -23.72 12.60 5.26
N LEU A 145 -24.98 12.17 5.27
CA LEU A 145 -25.83 12.17 6.47
C LEU A 145 -25.32 11.20 7.56
N GLY A 146 -24.69 10.09 7.19
CA GLY A 146 -24.06 9.16 8.13
C GLY A 146 -22.74 9.67 8.72
N SER A 147 -21.96 10.43 7.92
CA SER A 147 -20.66 10.98 8.35
C SER A 147 -20.77 12.04 9.45
N GLU A 148 -21.86 12.83 9.46
CA GLU A 148 -22.15 13.81 10.51
C GLU A 148 -22.38 13.14 11.89
N GLN A 149 -22.84 11.89 11.92
CA GLN A 149 -22.99 11.14 13.18
C GLN A 149 -21.67 10.52 13.67
N ILE A 150 -20.71 10.28 12.78
CA ILE A 150 -19.40 9.68 13.09
C ILE A 150 -18.40 10.77 13.52
N LEU A 151 -18.46 11.96 12.94
CA LEU A 151 -17.59 13.10 13.28
C LEU A 151 -17.97 13.80 14.60
N ASN A 152 -19.19 13.58 15.10
CA ASN A 152 -19.71 14.17 16.35
C ASN A 152 -19.65 13.21 17.56
N LYS A 153 -18.85 12.15 17.50
CA LYS A 153 -18.54 11.24 18.61
C LYS A 153 -17.04 11.20 18.86
#